data_AF-A0A942SLZ5-F1
#
_entry.id   AF-A0A942SLZ5-F1
#
_cell.length_a   1.000
_cell.length_b   1.000
_cell.length_c   1.000
_cell.angle_alpha   90.00
_cell.angle_beta   90.00
_cell.angle_gamma   90.00
#
_symmetry.space_group_name_H-M   'P 1'
#
loop_
_entity.id
_entity.type
_entity.pdbx_description
1 polymer ?
#
loop_
_entity_poly.entity_id
_entity_poly.type
_entity_poly.pdbx_seq_one_letter_code
_entity_poly.pdbx_strand_id
1 'polypeptide(L)'
;MSLRRYVLILQGALLAPICVLVGLLVLPRQVLAVGPLNDTGVADCYNDATQVVDCATVLTTRMRQDGQLGRDTAAAAGVLYKVGAGSGGFDFTKIANDGSALPASATLGDNPTDWACTRDNVTGLVWEAKNTGGTRYQSKFSWYSSNAASNGGYVGYAPFPGSSCAGLSACDTEKLVADINALSLCGYTDWRMPKVGELLSLIDYSRGVAGRTVATVDTDYIANTVADWYWGGDTSAALVNGSAAKALMVDFASGLVKSEYKSVDTYVRLVRGQW
;
A
#
# COMPACT_ATOMS: atom_id res chain seq x y z
N MET A 1 79.76 50.22 26.07
CA MET A 1 78.47 50.16 26.79
C MET A 1 77.40 49.67 25.82
N SER A 2 76.66 48.66 26.25
CA SER A 2 75.79 47.78 25.46
C SER A 2 74.58 48.49 24.82
N LEU A 3 74.25 48.14 23.57
CA LEU A 3 72.87 48.18 23.07
C LEU A 3 72.72 47.16 21.93
N ARG A 4 72.15 46.00 22.26
CA ARG A 4 71.62 45.02 21.30
C ARG A 4 70.36 45.60 20.67
N ARG A 5 70.31 45.69 19.33
CA ARG A 5 69.05 45.86 18.58
C ARG A 5 68.76 44.57 17.81
N TYR A 6 67.60 44.00 18.11
CA TYR A 6 67.05 42.82 17.48
C TYR A 6 66.64 43.15 16.04
N VAL A 7 67.10 42.36 15.08
CA VAL A 7 66.65 42.39 13.69
C VAL A 7 65.45 41.45 13.58
N LEU A 8 64.25 42.01 13.35
CA LEU A 8 63.08 41.24 12.94
C LEU A 8 63.26 40.82 11.48
N ILE A 9 63.24 39.51 11.24
CA ILE A 9 63.20 38.92 9.90
C ILE A 9 61.73 38.84 9.48
N LEU A 10 61.33 39.63 8.48
CA LEU A 10 60.06 39.47 7.76
C LEU A 10 60.20 38.32 6.77
N GLN A 11 59.60 37.16 7.07
CA GLN A 11 59.35 36.12 6.07
C GLN A 11 58.00 36.39 5.40
N GLY A 12 58.04 36.71 4.11
CA GLY A 12 56.85 36.81 3.27
C GLY A 12 56.26 35.43 3.01
N ALA A 13 55.03 35.19 3.48
CA ALA A 13 54.25 34.02 3.12
C ALA A 13 53.53 34.26 1.79
N LEU A 14 53.83 33.43 0.79
CA LEU A 14 53.09 33.37 -0.47
C LEU A 14 51.64 32.92 -0.21
N LEU A 15 50.68 33.71 -0.66
CA LEU A 15 49.27 33.30 -0.75
C LEU A 15 49.09 32.40 -1.97
N ALA A 16 48.84 31.10 -1.74
CA ALA A 16 48.35 30.20 -2.77
C ALA A 16 46.84 30.44 -3.00
N PRO A 17 46.35 30.40 -4.26
CA PRO A 17 44.93 30.56 -4.52
C PRO A 17 44.18 29.32 -4.06
N ILE A 18 43.26 29.49 -3.09
CA ILE A 18 42.32 28.44 -2.69
C ILE A 18 41.31 28.28 -3.81
N CYS A 19 41.49 27.24 -4.62
CA CYS A 19 40.51 26.80 -5.60
C CYS A 19 39.37 26.10 -4.85
N VAL A 20 38.30 26.84 -4.54
CA VAL A 20 37.08 26.25 -3.96
C VAL A 20 36.35 25.53 -5.09
N LEU A 21 36.56 24.21 -5.17
CA LEU A 21 35.72 23.33 -5.97
C LEU A 21 34.32 23.32 -5.34
N VAL A 22 33.39 24.11 -5.89
CA VAL A 22 31.97 23.94 -5.60
C VAL A 22 31.53 22.67 -6.32
N GLY A 23 31.70 21.53 -5.67
CA GLY A 23 31.10 20.29 -6.13
C GLY A 23 29.59 20.45 -6.11
N LEU A 24 28.97 20.49 -7.30
CA LEU A 24 27.52 20.39 -7.42
C LEU A 24 27.14 19.04 -6.82
N LEU A 25 26.59 19.05 -5.61
CA LEU A 25 26.06 17.86 -4.95
C LEU A 25 24.79 17.49 -5.70
N VAL A 26 24.93 16.73 -6.79
CA VAL A 26 23.82 16.09 -7.47
C VAL A 26 23.32 15.03 -6.49
N LEU A 27 22.34 15.40 -5.67
CA LEU A 27 21.61 14.42 -4.86
C LEU A 27 21.08 13.37 -5.83
N PRO A 28 21.43 12.08 -5.67
CA PRO A 28 20.85 11.05 -6.51
C PRO A 28 19.34 11.15 -6.32
N ARG A 29 18.62 11.36 -7.44
CA ARG A 29 17.16 11.21 -7.47
C ARG A 29 16.91 9.82 -6.89
N GLN A 30 16.26 9.74 -5.73
CA GLN A 30 15.88 8.46 -5.17
C GLN A 30 14.91 7.83 -6.15
N VAL A 31 15.41 6.94 -7.00
CA VAL A 31 14.59 6.03 -7.77
C VAL A 31 14.09 5.04 -6.74
N LEU A 32 12.90 5.30 -6.18
CA LEU A 32 12.15 4.27 -5.48
C LEU A 32 11.99 3.13 -6.46
N ALA A 33 12.67 2.01 -6.19
CA ALA A 33 12.42 0.77 -6.91
C ALA A 33 10.97 0.41 -6.60
N VAL A 34 10.10 0.44 -7.62
CA VAL A 34 8.73 -0.03 -7.49
C VAL A 34 8.84 -1.50 -7.06
N GLY A 35 8.33 -1.82 -5.87
CA GLY A 35 8.34 -3.19 -5.37
C GLY A 35 7.63 -4.15 -6.34
N PRO A 36 7.92 -5.47 -6.27
CA PRO A 36 7.23 -6.45 -7.10
C PRO A 36 5.72 -6.33 -6.91
N LEU A 37 4.95 -6.57 -7.98
CA LEU A 37 3.49 -6.54 -7.94
C LEU A 37 2.95 -7.97 -7.98
N ASN A 38 1.81 -8.18 -7.33
CA ASN A 38 0.96 -9.30 -7.68
C ASN A 38 0.57 -9.21 -9.15
N ASP A 39 0.30 -10.38 -9.72
CA ASP A 39 -0.28 -10.45 -11.05
C ASP A 39 -1.80 -10.22 -10.95
N THR A 40 -2.54 -10.28 -12.05
CA THR A 40 -3.95 -9.87 -12.07
C THR A 40 -4.93 -10.91 -11.50
N GLY A 41 -4.48 -12.14 -11.28
CA GLY A 41 -5.32 -13.31 -11.02
C GLY A 41 -5.81 -14.02 -12.27
N VAL A 42 -5.69 -13.42 -13.47
CA VAL A 42 -6.31 -13.92 -14.70
C VAL A 42 -5.38 -14.90 -15.43
N ALA A 43 -5.79 -16.17 -15.47
CA ALA A 43 -5.09 -17.21 -16.24
C ALA A 43 -5.76 -17.53 -17.59
N ASP A 44 -6.95 -17.00 -17.86
CA ASP A 44 -7.72 -17.29 -19.08
C ASP A 44 -7.22 -16.48 -20.29
N CYS A 45 -7.34 -17.08 -21.47
CA CYS A 45 -7.14 -16.40 -22.76
C CYS A 45 -8.44 -16.35 -23.56
N TYR A 46 -8.58 -15.33 -24.40
CA TYR A 46 -9.76 -15.11 -25.22
C TYR A 46 -9.44 -15.09 -26.71
N ASN A 47 -10.38 -15.56 -27.51
CA ASN A 47 -10.37 -15.41 -28.96
C ASN A 47 -11.16 -14.16 -29.43
N ASP A 48 -11.22 -13.93 -30.74
CA ASP A 48 -11.91 -12.80 -31.36
C ASP A 48 -13.42 -12.77 -31.09
N ALA A 49 -14.01 -13.92 -30.77
CA ALA A 49 -15.40 -14.06 -30.39
C ALA A 49 -15.63 -13.87 -28.87
N THR A 50 -14.62 -13.39 -28.14
CA THR A 50 -14.64 -13.21 -26.67
C THR A 50 -14.92 -14.49 -25.89
N GLN A 51 -14.60 -15.64 -26.48
CA GLN A 51 -14.73 -16.94 -25.84
C GLN A 51 -13.42 -17.29 -25.14
N VAL A 52 -13.53 -17.87 -23.93
CA VAL A 52 -12.38 -18.45 -23.24
C VAL A 52 -11.84 -19.64 -24.06
N VAL A 53 -10.54 -19.66 -24.31
CA VAL A 53 -9.82 -20.67 -25.08
C VAL A 53 -8.50 -21.04 -24.42
N ASP A 54 -7.95 -22.20 -24.78
CA ASP A 54 -6.58 -22.56 -24.41
C ASP A 54 -5.60 -21.51 -24.96
N CYS A 55 -4.82 -20.92 -24.05
CA CYS A 55 -3.83 -19.90 -24.35
C CYS A 55 -2.82 -20.31 -25.44
N ALA A 56 -2.52 -21.61 -25.57
CA ALA A 56 -1.64 -22.14 -26.61
C ALA A 56 -2.20 -21.94 -28.04
N THR A 57 -3.53 -21.91 -28.18
CA THR A 57 -4.21 -21.80 -29.50
C THR A 57 -4.22 -20.40 -30.08
N VAL A 58 -3.93 -19.38 -29.26
CA VAL A 58 -3.97 -17.96 -29.63
C VAL A 58 -2.60 -17.29 -29.59
N LEU A 59 -1.51 -18.04 -29.45
CA LEU A 59 -0.14 -17.51 -29.39
C LEU A 59 0.29 -16.73 -30.65
N THR A 60 -0.29 -17.05 -31.82
CA THR A 60 0.06 -16.39 -33.09
C THR A 60 -0.96 -15.35 -33.55
N THR A 61 -2.19 -15.39 -33.03
CA THR A 61 -3.28 -14.50 -33.44
C THR A 61 -3.56 -13.41 -32.40
N ARG A 62 -3.35 -13.72 -31.11
CA ARG A 62 -3.54 -12.83 -29.96
C ARG A 62 -2.43 -13.06 -28.92
N MET A 63 -1.25 -12.58 -29.26
CA MET A 63 -0.06 -12.66 -28.43
C MET A 63 -0.14 -11.69 -27.24
N ARG A 64 0.52 -12.06 -26.13
CA ARG A 64 0.67 -11.27 -24.90
C ARG A 64 -0.64 -10.96 -24.18
N GLN A 65 -1.61 -11.87 -24.24
CA GLN A 65 -2.72 -11.85 -23.30
C GLN A 65 -2.22 -12.14 -21.89
N ASP A 66 -2.97 -11.66 -20.91
CA ASP A 66 -2.64 -11.77 -19.49
C ASP A 66 -2.43 -13.23 -19.07
N GLY A 67 -3.39 -14.11 -19.42
CA GLY A 67 -3.28 -15.55 -19.16
C GLY A 67 -2.13 -16.28 -19.85
N GLN A 68 -1.36 -15.63 -20.73
CA GLN A 68 -0.17 -16.21 -21.38
C GLN A 68 1.14 -15.91 -20.64
N LEU A 69 1.14 -14.94 -19.72
CA LEU A 69 2.35 -14.38 -19.15
C LEU A 69 2.21 -14.23 -17.63
N GLY A 70 3.36 -14.06 -16.97
CA GLY A 70 3.37 -13.70 -15.56
C GLY A 70 3.18 -14.88 -14.60
N ARG A 71 2.82 -14.53 -13.37
CA ARG A 71 2.74 -15.43 -12.23
C ARG A 71 1.43 -16.22 -12.25
N ASP A 72 0.35 -15.67 -12.79
CA ASP A 72 -0.92 -16.40 -12.92
C ASP A 72 -0.77 -17.61 -13.84
N THR A 73 -0.14 -17.44 -15.01
CA THR A 73 0.18 -18.55 -15.93
C THR A 73 1.11 -19.57 -15.27
N ALA A 74 2.16 -19.12 -14.56
CA ALA A 74 3.07 -20.02 -13.86
C ALA A 74 2.37 -20.81 -12.75
N ALA A 75 1.40 -20.20 -12.06
CA ALA A 75 0.58 -20.86 -11.05
C ALA A 75 -0.36 -21.90 -11.68
N ALA A 76 -1.04 -21.55 -12.78
CA ALA A 76 -1.92 -22.46 -13.52
C ALA A 76 -1.16 -23.67 -14.07
N ALA A 77 0.10 -23.49 -14.49
CA ALA A 77 0.97 -24.58 -14.92
C ALA A 77 1.58 -25.40 -13.77
N GLY A 78 1.34 -25.05 -12.51
CA GLY A 78 1.87 -25.75 -11.34
C GLY A 78 3.39 -25.60 -11.14
N VAL A 79 4.00 -24.58 -11.75
CA VAL A 79 5.46 -24.34 -11.69
C VAL A 79 5.84 -23.12 -10.87
N LEU A 80 4.87 -22.31 -10.44
CA LEU A 80 5.13 -21.17 -9.56
C LEU A 80 5.43 -21.63 -8.14
N TYR A 81 6.64 -21.35 -7.68
CA TYR A 81 6.98 -21.43 -6.26
C TYR A 81 6.25 -20.34 -5.47
N LYS A 82 5.61 -20.72 -4.36
CA LYS A 82 4.99 -19.81 -3.38
C LYS A 82 5.55 -20.11 -1.98
N VAL A 83 5.78 -19.05 -1.21
CA VAL A 83 6.18 -19.14 0.20
C VAL A 83 4.97 -19.51 1.07
N GLY A 84 3.84 -18.87 0.81
CA GLY A 84 2.55 -19.11 1.44
C GLY A 84 1.55 -19.66 0.42
N ALA A 85 0.35 -19.09 0.43
CA ALA A 85 -0.75 -19.54 -0.41
C ALA A 85 -1.64 -18.38 -0.86
N GLY A 86 -2.51 -18.64 -1.83
CA GLY A 86 -3.34 -17.62 -2.49
C GLY A 86 -3.76 -18.10 -3.87
N SER A 87 -4.82 -17.51 -4.40
CA SER A 87 -5.30 -17.75 -5.77
C SER A 87 -4.27 -17.35 -6.82
N GLY A 88 -4.24 -18.05 -7.96
CA GLY A 88 -3.42 -17.69 -9.12
C GLY A 88 -1.98 -17.37 -8.74
N GLY A 89 -1.50 -16.21 -9.15
CA GLY A 89 -0.21 -15.68 -8.80
C GLY A 89 -0.11 -15.34 -7.32
N PHE A 90 -1.13 -14.80 -6.66
CA PHE A 90 -1.03 -14.26 -5.29
C PHE A 90 -0.36 -15.20 -4.28
N ASP A 91 0.46 -14.64 -3.40
CA ASP A 91 1.21 -15.40 -2.39
C ASP A 91 1.16 -14.69 -1.03
N PHE A 92 0.35 -15.24 -0.12
CA PHE A 92 0.07 -14.67 1.18
C PHE A 92 0.45 -15.60 2.34
N THR A 93 0.89 -15.00 3.44
CA THR A 93 1.12 -15.66 4.71
C THR A 93 0.30 -14.98 5.81
N LYS A 94 -0.49 -15.76 6.55
CA LYS A 94 -1.20 -15.29 7.73
C LYS A 94 -0.19 -15.01 8.85
N ILE A 95 -0.38 -13.90 9.55
CA ILE A 95 0.47 -13.44 10.65
C ILE A 95 -0.40 -13.29 11.90
N ALA A 96 0.11 -13.79 13.02
CA ALA A 96 -0.56 -13.75 14.31
C ALA A 96 -0.53 -12.36 14.96
N ASN A 97 -1.36 -12.14 15.99
CA ASN A 97 -1.30 -10.93 16.81
C ASN A 97 0.09 -10.70 17.47
N ASP A 98 0.83 -11.77 17.77
CA ASP A 98 2.21 -11.70 18.27
C ASP A 98 3.29 -11.53 17.18
N GLY A 99 2.90 -11.50 15.91
CA GLY A 99 3.78 -11.30 14.76
C GLY A 99 4.36 -12.57 14.14
N SER A 100 4.10 -13.75 14.71
CA SER A 100 4.54 -15.03 14.16
C SER A 100 3.80 -15.41 12.87
N ALA A 101 4.46 -16.16 11.98
CA ALA A 101 3.83 -16.70 10.78
C ALA A 101 2.95 -17.92 11.13
N LEU A 102 1.78 -17.99 10.51
CA LEU A 102 0.76 -18.99 10.80
C LEU A 102 0.47 -19.88 9.58
N PRO A 103 -0.02 -21.11 9.81
CA PRO A 103 -0.50 -21.97 8.73
C PRO A 103 -1.74 -21.36 8.05
N ALA A 104 -2.00 -21.76 6.80
CA ALA A 104 -3.16 -21.32 6.03
C ALA A 104 -4.51 -21.59 6.72
N SER A 105 -4.58 -22.65 7.54
CA SER A 105 -5.76 -23.03 8.32
C SER A 105 -6.03 -22.16 9.55
N ALA A 106 -5.14 -21.23 9.89
CA ALA A 106 -5.32 -20.37 11.06
C ALA A 106 -6.57 -19.50 10.94
N THR A 107 -7.28 -19.38 12.05
CA THR A 107 -8.52 -18.63 12.19
C THR A 107 -8.24 -17.21 12.67
N LEU A 108 -9.03 -16.27 12.16
CA LEU A 108 -9.00 -14.88 12.60
C LEU A 108 -9.45 -14.79 14.06
N GLY A 109 -8.76 -13.98 14.87
CA GLY A 109 -9.12 -13.76 16.27
C GLY A 109 -8.24 -12.73 16.96
N ASP A 110 -8.46 -12.57 18.27
CA ASP A 110 -7.79 -11.55 19.10
C ASP A 110 -6.75 -12.15 20.07
N ASN A 111 -6.63 -13.49 20.16
CA ASN A 111 -5.59 -14.09 21.00
C ASN A 111 -4.20 -13.90 20.36
N PRO A 112 -3.11 -13.95 21.16
CA PRO A 112 -1.75 -13.72 20.65
C PRO A 112 -1.37 -14.55 19.41
N THR A 113 -1.83 -15.80 19.34
CA THR A 113 -1.51 -16.73 18.24
C THR A 113 -2.60 -16.81 17.17
N ASP A 114 -3.69 -16.04 17.31
CA ASP A 114 -4.74 -15.99 16.29
C ASP A 114 -4.30 -15.11 15.13
N TRP A 115 -4.81 -15.40 13.93
CA TRP A 115 -4.53 -14.60 12.75
C TRP A 115 -5.07 -13.17 12.91
N ALA A 116 -4.25 -12.18 12.57
CA ALA A 116 -4.61 -10.77 12.65
C ALA A 116 -4.04 -9.88 11.54
N CYS A 117 -3.03 -10.35 10.81
CA CYS A 117 -2.49 -9.65 9.64
C CYS A 117 -2.14 -10.62 8.53
N THR A 118 -1.94 -10.09 7.33
CA THR A 118 -1.57 -10.89 6.16
C THR A 118 -0.36 -10.26 5.50
N ARG A 119 0.73 -11.01 5.43
CA ARG A 119 1.88 -10.65 4.63
C ARG A 119 1.63 -11.07 3.19
N ASP A 120 1.84 -10.15 2.27
CA ASP A 120 2.01 -10.42 0.86
C ASP A 120 3.48 -10.70 0.60
N ASN A 121 3.79 -11.93 0.20
CA ASN A 121 5.15 -12.40 -0.03
C ASN A 121 5.73 -11.89 -1.36
N VAL A 122 4.88 -11.38 -2.26
CA VAL A 122 5.30 -10.80 -3.54
C VAL A 122 5.72 -9.35 -3.32
N THR A 123 4.85 -8.53 -2.75
CA THR A 123 5.11 -7.10 -2.53
C THR A 123 5.97 -6.84 -1.30
N GLY A 124 5.99 -7.77 -0.34
CA GLY A 124 6.61 -7.60 0.98
C GLY A 124 5.77 -6.78 1.95
N LEU A 125 4.59 -6.30 1.54
CA LEU A 125 3.68 -5.53 2.37
C LEU A 125 2.97 -6.42 3.38
N VAL A 126 2.60 -5.84 4.52
CA VAL A 126 1.73 -6.51 5.51
C VAL A 126 0.45 -5.71 5.66
N TRP A 127 -0.66 -6.40 5.52
CA TRP A 127 -2.01 -5.87 5.50
C TRP A 127 -2.73 -6.21 6.80
N GLU A 128 -3.49 -5.25 7.30
CA GLU A 128 -4.39 -5.45 8.43
C GLU A 128 -5.49 -6.46 8.05
N ALA A 129 -5.73 -7.48 8.88
CA ALA A 129 -6.91 -8.33 8.76
C ALA A 129 -8.05 -7.75 9.62
N LYS A 130 -9.14 -7.35 8.97
CA LYS A 130 -10.35 -6.81 9.61
C LYS A 130 -11.09 -7.91 10.35
N ASN A 131 -11.73 -7.57 11.47
CA ASN A 131 -12.56 -8.46 12.28
C ASN A 131 -14.06 -8.06 12.17
N THR A 132 -14.96 -8.86 12.73
CA THR A 132 -16.41 -8.60 12.75
C THR A 132 -16.86 -7.71 13.92
N GLY A 133 -15.91 -7.25 14.74
CA GLY A 133 -16.13 -6.29 15.83
C GLY A 133 -14.82 -5.70 16.38
N GLY A 134 -14.94 -4.85 17.40
CA GLY A 134 -13.82 -4.21 18.05
C GLY A 134 -13.05 -3.22 17.15
N THR A 135 -11.84 -2.85 17.57
CA THR A 135 -11.00 -1.82 16.93
C THR A 135 -10.58 -2.14 15.50
N ARG A 136 -10.68 -3.41 15.09
CA ARG A 136 -10.41 -3.88 13.72
C ARG A 136 -11.67 -4.10 12.90
N TYR A 137 -12.83 -3.65 13.37
CA TYR A 137 -14.07 -3.77 12.60
C TYR A 137 -13.96 -3.05 11.26
N GLN A 138 -14.69 -3.53 10.26
CA GLN A 138 -14.83 -2.89 8.94
C GLN A 138 -15.70 -1.61 9.02
N SER A 139 -15.31 -0.65 9.86
CA SER A 139 -15.94 0.67 9.92
C SER A 139 -15.62 1.51 8.69
N LYS A 140 -16.42 2.55 8.48
CA LYS A 140 -16.17 3.59 7.48
C LYS A 140 -15.54 4.81 8.15
N PHE A 141 -14.68 5.49 7.41
CA PHE A 141 -13.86 6.60 7.89
C PHE A 141 -13.87 7.76 6.90
N SER A 142 -13.96 8.97 7.43
CA SER A 142 -13.67 10.20 6.70
C SER A 142 -12.18 10.32 6.44
N TRP A 143 -11.79 11.02 5.36
CA TRP A 143 -10.38 11.23 5.05
C TRP A 143 -9.86 12.44 5.81
N TYR A 144 -8.82 12.23 6.63
CA TYR A 144 -8.14 13.26 7.42
C TYR A 144 -6.64 13.00 7.55
N SER A 145 -5.84 14.06 7.43
CA SER A 145 -4.41 14.04 7.73
C SER A 145 -3.91 15.44 8.09
N SER A 146 -3.40 15.59 9.31
CA SER A 146 -2.75 16.83 9.76
C SER A 146 -1.37 17.04 9.12
N ASN A 147 -0.79 16.00 8.53
CA ASN A 147 0.51 16.06 7.88
C ASN A 147 0.42 16.77 6.52
N ALA A 148 1.03 17.97 6.46
CA ALA A 148 1.09 18.79 5.25
C ALA A 148 1.81 18.11 4.08
N ALA A 149 2.68 17.14 4.33
CA ALA A 149 3.40 16.41 3.28
C ALA A 149 2.50 15.41 2.52
N SER A 150 1.39 14.97 3.10
CA SER A 150 0.49 13.95 2.51
C SER A 150 -0.90 14.49 2.18
N ASN A 151 -1.30 15.63 2.73
CA ASN A 151 -2.68 16.13 2.61
C ASN A 151 -2.94 17.09 1.43
N GLY A 152 -1.92 17.39 0.64
CA GLY A 152 -2.05 18.29 -0.52
C GLY A 152 -2.50 19.71 -0.15
N GLY A 153 -2.18 20.16 1.07
CA GLY A 153 -2.59 21.47 1.59
C GLY A 153 -4.03 21.53 2.13
N TYR A 154 -4.76 20.41 2.13
CA TYR A 154 -6.11 20.33 2.70
C TYR A 154 -6.23 19.14 3.65
N VAL A 155 -6.33 19.43 4.95
CA VAL A 155 -6.29 18.44 6.03
C VAL A 155 -7.41 17.40 5.96
N GLY A 156 -8.51 17.68 5.26
CA GLY A 156 -9.68 16.80 5.21
C GLY A 156 -10.73 17.19 6.22
N TYR A 157 -11.57 16.23 6.60
CA TYR A 157 -12.72 16.45 7.48
C TYR A 157 -12.58 15.60 8.73
N ALA A 158 -12.95 16.17 9.88
CA ALA A 158 -13.21 15.40 11.09
C ALA A 158 -14.38 14.43 10.83
N PRO A 159 -14.50 13.33 11.60
CA PRO A 159 -15.62 12.41 11.46
C PRO A 159 -16.97 13.14 11.59
N PHE A 160 -17.98 12.63 10.88
CA PHE A 160 -19.33 13.19 11.02
C PHE A 160 -19.82 13.09 12.47
N PRO A 161 -20.57 14.09 12.96
CA PRO A 161 -21.19 14.03 14.27
C PRO A 161 -22.06 12.78 14.41
N GLY A 162 -21.75 11.92 15.38
CA GLY A 162 -22.47 10.66 15.62
C GLY A 162 -21.91 9.43 14.91
N SER A 163 -20.83 9.56 14.12
CA SER A 163 -20.12 8.38 13.60
C SER A 163 -19.58 7.52 14.75
N SER A 164 -19.77 6.20 14.65
CA SER A 164 -19.23 5.21 15.57
C SER A 164 -18.36 4.21 14.79
N CYS A 165 -17.14 4.02 15.25
CA CYS A 165 -16.13 3.17 14.62
C CYS A 165 -15.60 2.14 15.63
N ALA A 166 -16.53 1.49 16.35
CA ALA A 166 -16.30 0.28 17.12
C ALA A 166 -15.07 0.30 18.05
N GLY A 167 -15.03 1.24 18.99
CA GLY A 167 -13.97 1.30 20.02
C GLY A 167 -12.71 2.07 19.61
N LEU A 168 -12.70 2.66 18.41
CA LEU A 168 -11.70 3.65 18.00
C LEU A 168 -12.02 5.04 18.57
N SER A 169 -10.97 5.85 18.72
CA SER A 169 -11.03 7.19 19.32
C SER A 169 -11.79 8.20 18.46
N ALA A 170 -11.71 8.07 17.13
CA ALA A 170 -12.50 8.84 16.17
C ALA A 170 -12.56 8.13 14.80
N CYS A 171 -13.55 8.49 13.98
CA CYS A 171 -13.84 7.82 12.71
C CYS A 171 -13.24 8.55 11.51
N ASP A 172 -11.96 8.86 11.61
CA ASP A 172 -11.14 9.40 10.52
C ASP A 172 -9.87 8.58 10.31
N THR A 173 -9.25 8.73 9.13
CA THR A 173 -8.08 7.96 8.73
C THR A 173 -6.85 8.19 9.61
N GLU A 174 -6.64 9.38 10.15
CA GLU A 174 -5.48 9.65 11.01
C GLU A 174 -5.63 8.97 12.37
N LYS A 175 -6.82 9.03 12.97
CA LYS A 175 -7.12 8.36 14.24
C LYS A 175 -7.13 6.86 14.12
N LEU A 176 -7.66 6.31 13.03
CA LEU A 176 -7.54 4.88 12.73
C LEU A 176 -6.07 4.45 12.72
N VAL A 177 -5.20 5.17 12.01
CA VAL A 177 -3.76 4.85 11.97
C VAL A 177 -3.13 4.94 13.36
N ALA A 178 -3.45 5.98 14.13
CA ALA A 178 -2.92 6.16 15.48
C ALA A 178 -3.34 5.03 16.42
N ASP A 179 -4.61 4.65 16.40
CA ASP A 179 -5.17 3.62 17.28
C ASP A 179 -4.61 2.23 16.95
N ILE A 180 -4.50 1.86 15.67
CA ILE A 180 -3.91 0.57 15.28
C ILE A 180 -2.41 0.50 15.63
N ASN A 181 -1.68 1.61 15.51
CA ASN A 181 -0.28 1.67 15.95
C ASN A 181 -0.16 1.57 17.48
N ALA A 182 -1.08 2.16 18.25
CA ALA A 182 -1.10 2.02 19.70
C ALA A 182 -1.37 0.57 20.15
N LEU A 183 -2.15 -0.19 19.37
CA LEU A 183 -2.39 -1.61 19.61
C LEU A 183 -1.18 -2.51 19.32
N SER A 184 -0.15 -2.00 18.63
CA SER A 184 0.99 -2.79 18.16
C SER A 184 0.54 -4.04 17.38
N LEU A 185 -0.45 -3.87 16.50
CA LEU A 185 -1.09 -4.98 15.78
C LEU A 185 -0.04 -5.86 15.06
N CYS A 186 -0.06 -7.16 15.35
CA CYS A 186 0.90 -8.15 14.84
C CYS A 186 2.36 -7.84 15.20
N GLY A 187 2.59 -7.15 16.32
CA GLY A 187 3.90 -6.70 16.78
C GLY A 187 4.42 -5.44 16.07
N TYR A 188 3.58 -4.72 15.32
CA TYR A 188 4.00 -3.59 14.48
C TYR A 188 3.33 -2.27 14.85
N THR A 189 4.08 -1.18 14.73
CA THR A 189 3.69 0.19 15.11
C THR A 189 3.95 1.24 14.01
N ASP A 190 4.20 0.77 12.79
CA ASP A 190 4.47 1.55 11.58
C ASP A 190 3.36 1.37 10.52
N TRP A 191 2.13 1.12 10.96
CA TRP A 191 0.94 1.08 10.10
C TRP A 191 0.66 2.46 9.52
N ARG A 192 0.20 2.48 8.27
CA ARG A 192 -0.14 3.68 7.51
C ARG A 192 -1.32 3.45 6.58
N MET A 193 -1.85 4.55 6.06
CA MET A 193 -2.74 4.51 4.91
C MET A 193 -2.03 3.89 3.70
N PRO A 194 -2.74 3.08 2.89
CA PRO A 194 -2.18 2.48 1.69
C PRO A 194 -2.12 3.48 0.54
N LYS A 195 -1.14 3.34 -0.34
CA LYS A 195 -1.14 4.01 -1.65
C LYS A 195 -2.17 3.33 -2.57
N VAL A 196 -2.66 4.04 -3.57
CA VAL A 196 -3.64 3.48 -4.52
C VAL A 196 -3.11 2.22 -5.24
N GLY A 197 -1.84 2.23 -5.66
CA GLY A 197 -1.22 1.08 -6.33
C GLY A 197 -1.09 -0.15 -5.42
N GLU A 198 -0.91 0.05 -4.11
CA GLU A 198 -0.87 -1.04 -3.14
C GLU A 198 -2.25 -1.68 -2.98
N LEU A 199 -3.33 -0.87 -2.91
CA LEU A 199 -4.70 -1.39 -2.89
C LEU A 199 -5.02 -2.19 -4.15
N LEU A 200 -4.64 -1.68 -5.33
CA LEU A 200 -4.83 -2.38 -6.59
C LEU A 200 -4.07 -3.72 -6.65
N SER A 201 -2.92 -3.81 -5.97
CA SER A 201 -2.16 -5.06 -5.89
C SER A 201 -2.87 -6.19 -5.12
N LEU A 202 -4.00 -5.92 -4.47
CA LEU A 202 -4.83 -6.95 -3.83
C LEU A 202 -5.97 -7.46 -4.72
N ILE A 203 -6.23 -6.80 -5.85
CA ILE A 203 -7.39 -7.09 -6.70
C ILE A 203 -7.10 -8.33 -7.56
N ASP A 204 -7.92 -9.36 -7.37
CA ASP A 204 -7.96 -10.57 -8.20
C ASP A 204 -9.10 -10.44 -9.22
N TYR A 205 -8.73 -10.10 -10.46
CA TYR A 205 -9.66 -9.87 -11.56
C TYR A 205 -10.32 -11.16 -12.09
N SER A 206 -9.83 -12.35 -11.71
CA SER A 206 -10.47 -13.63 -12.07
C SER A 206 -11.76 -13.89 -11.28
N ARG A 207 -11.92 -13.25 -10.10
CA ARG A 207 -13.05 -13.46 -9.20
C ARG A 207 -14.36 -12.78 -9.64
N GLY A 208 -14.33 -12.08 -10.77
CA GLY A 208 -15.51 -11.74 -11.56
C GLY A 208 -16.32 -10.53 -11.08
N VAL A 209 -16.79 -9.75 -12.06
CA VAL A 209 -17.55 -8.49 -11.91
C VAL A 209 -19.07 -8.67 -12.04
N ALA A 210 -19.57 -9.91 -12.06
CA ALA A 210 -20.98 -10.20 -12.28
C ALA A 210 -21.82 -9.88 -11.03
N GLY A 211 -22.34 -8.65 -10.99
CA GLY A 211 -23.27 -8.18 -9.96
C GLY A 211 -22.66 -7.32 -8.84
N ARG A 212 -21.33 -7.12 -8.81
CA ARG A 212 -20.61 -6.30 -7.80
C ARG A 212 -20.93 -6.65 -6.32
N THR A 213 -21.44 -7.84 -6.05
CA THR A 213 -21.84 -8.25 -4.69
C THR A 213 -20.72 -8.93 -3.92
N VAL A 214 -19.61 -9.27 -4.57
CA VAL A 214 -18.48 -9.98 -3.99
C VAL A 214 -17.21 -9.16 -4.20
N ALA A 215 -16.36 -9.12 -3.18
CA ALA A 215 -15.08 -8.44 -3.28
C ALA A 215 -14.15 -9.24 -4.18
N THR A 216 -13.51 -8.57 -5.14
CA THR A 216 -12.54 -9.15 -6.07
C THR A 216 -11.16 -9.21 -5.41
N VAL A 217 -11.07 -9.82 -4.24
CA VAL A 217 -9.82 -10.09 -3.50
C VAL A 217 -9.85 -11.51 -2.95
N ASP A 218 -8.71 -12.04 -2.56
CA ASP A 218 -8.66 -13.34 -1.88
C ASP A 218 -9.11 -13.20 -0.41
N THR A 219 -10.40 -13.39 -0.13
CA THR A 219 -10.98 -13.17 1.20
C THR A 219 -10.49 -14.16 2.27
N ASP A 220 -9.86 -15.27 1.88
CA ASP A 220 -9.24 -16.21 2.82
C ASP A 220 -7.97 -15.62 3.47
N TYR A 221 -7.39 -14.59 2.83
CA TYR A 221 -6.19 -13.87 3.27
C TYR A 221 -6.42 -12.37 3.45
N ILE A 222 -7.42 -11.77 2.83
CA ILE A 222 -7.80 -10.36 3.01
C ILE A 222 -9.15 -10.33 3.73
N ALA A 223 -9.12 -10.68 5.01
CA ALA A 223 -10.28 -10.99 5.83
C ALA A 223 -11.33 -9.88 5.86
N ASN A 224 -12.61 -10.27 5.87
CA ASN A 224 -13.77 -9.40 6.07
C ASN A 224 -13.80 -8.19 5.14
N THR A 225 -13.39 -8.42 3.88
CA THR A 225 -13.46 -7.39 2.83
C THR A 225 -14.89 -7.23 2.35
N VAL A 226 -15.37 -5.99 2.37
CA VAL A 226 -16.63 -5.58 1.75
C VAL A 226 -16.37 -5.15 0.30
N ALA A 227 -17.27 -5.52 -0.61
CA ALA A 227 -17.26 -5.10 -2.02
C ALA A 227 -17.74 -3.63 -2.15
N ASP A 228 -16.87 -2.68 -1.83
CA ASP A 228 -17.17 -1.24 -1.83
C ASP A 228 -15.86 -0.43 -2.00
N TRP A 229 -15.92 0.89 -1.87
CA TRP A 229 -14.79 1.79 -2.04
C TRP A 229 -13.86 1.83 -0.82
N TYR A 230 -12.55 1.85 -1.07
CA TYR A 230 -11.50 1.94 -0.04
C TYR A 230 -10.63 3.17 -0.27
N TRP A 231 -10.40 3.95 0.79
CA TRP A 231 -9.52 5.12 0.74
C TRP A 231 -8.06 4.73 0.52
N GLY A 232 -7.39 5.43 -0.40
CA GLY A 232 -5.95 5.58 -0.43
C GLY A 232 -5.48 6.77 0.42
N GLY A 233 -4.19 6.77 0.75
CA GLY A 233 -3.51 7.88 1.42
C GLY A 233 -3.17 9.05 0.48
N ASP A 234 -3.36 8.87 -0.83
CA ASP A 234 -3.01 9.86 -1.84
C ASP A 234 -4.14 10.89 -2.04
N THR A 235 -3.80 12.16 -1.91
CA THR A 235 -4.68 13.27 -2.26
C THR A 235 -4.82 13.38 -3.79
N SER A 236 -6.02 13.70 -4.29
CA SER A 236 -6.24 13.93 -5.71
C SER A 236 -5.57 15.22 -6.16
N ALA A 237 -4.91 15.19 -7.32
CA ALA A 237 -4.35 16.39 -7.94
C ALA A 237 -5.42 17.39 -8.38
N ALA A 238 -6.66 16.95 -8.58
CA ALA A 238 -7.77 17.81 -8.98
C ALA A 238 -8.19 18.73 -7.81
N LEU A 239 -7.92 20.02 -7.95
CA LEU A 239 -8.34 21.03 -6.98
C LEU A 239 -9.83 21.37 -7.14
N VAL A 240 -10.54 21.49 -6.03
CA VAL A 240 -11.91 22.01 -5.97
C VAL A 240 -11.86 23.35 -5.24
N ASN A 241 -12.27 24.43 -5.89
CA ASN A 241 -12.18 25.79 -5.36
C ASN A 241 -10.78 26.13 -4.82
N GLY A 242 -9.73 25.70 -5.53
CA GLY A 242 -8.34 25.93 -5.15
C GLY A 242 -7.80 25.04 -4.02
N SER A 243 -8.59 24.08 -3.51
CA SER A 243 -8.18 23.18 -2.43
C SER A 243 -8.13 21.73 -2.89
N ALA A 244 -7.20 20.94 -2.33
CA ALA A 244 -7.10 19.51 -2.58
C ALA A 244 -8.12 18.71 -1.73
N ALA A 245 -9.40 19.07 -1.86
CA ALA A 245 -10.51 18.57 -1.06
C ALA A 245 -10.95 17.14 -1.42
N LYS A 246 -10.30 16.51 -2.40
CA LYS A 246 -10.56 15.14 -2.83
C LYS A 246 -9.36 14.22 -2.59
N ALA A 247 -9.61 12.96 -2.29
CA ALA A 247 -8.59 11.90 -2.20
C ALA A 247 -8.93 10.76 -3.16
N LEU A 248 -7.97 9.87 -3.43
CA LEU A 248 -8.17 8.72 -4.31
C LEU A 248 -8.72 7.51 -3.53
N MET A 249 -9.54 6.71 -4.20
CA MET A 249 -10.12 5.47 -3.67
C MET A 249 -10.18 4.37 -4.74
N VAL A 250 -10.18 3.12 -4.29
CA VAL A 250 -10.28 1.91 -5.12
C VAL A 250 -11.56 1.16 -4.78
N ASP A 251 -12.34 0.79 -5.79
CA ASP A 251 -13.50 -0.08 -5.64
C ASP A 251 -13.07 -1.55 -5.57
N PHE A 252 -13.27 -2.21 -4.42
CA PHE A 252 -12.90 -3.61 -4.25
C PHE A 252 -13.90 -4.58 -4.89
N ALA A 253 -14.96 -4.10 -5.53
CA ALA A 253 -15.84 -4.92 -6.38
C ALA A 253 -15.38 -4.97 -7.84
N SER A 254 -14.47 -4.09 -8.27
CA SER A 254 -14.12 -3.95 -9.69
C SER A 254 -12.68 -3.52 -10.00
N GLY A 255 -11.91 -3.09 -9.01
CA GLY A 255 -10.59 -2.49 -9.21
C GLY A 255 -10.62 -1.08 -9.81
N LEU A 256 -11.78 -0.42 -9.90
CA LEU A 256 -11.87 0.95 -10.42
C LEU A 256 -11.24 1.95 -9.45
N VAL A 257 -10.53 2.94 -10.00
CA VAL A 257 -9.99 4.07 -9.25
C VAL A 257 -10.79 5.33 -9.54
N LYS A 258 -11.16 6.07 -8.51
CA LYS A 258 -11.70 7.43 -8.66
C LYS A 258 -11.17 8.35 -7.57
N SER A 259 -11.40 9.66 -7.75
CA SER A 259 -11.27 10.63 -6.66
C SER A 259 -12.63 11.00 -6.08
N GLU A 260 -12.72 11.18 -4.78
CA GLU A 260 -13.94 11.59 -4.09
C GLU A 260 -13.66 12.64 -3.01
N TYR A 261 -14.67 13.42 -2.61
CA TYR A 261 -14.55 14.37 -1.51
C TYR A 261 -14.08 13.70 -0.22
N LYS A 262 -13.10 14.33 0.45
CA LYS A 262 -12.54 13.87 1.73
C LYS A 262 -13.59 13.80 2.86
N SER A 263 -14.75 14.43 2.68
CA SER A 263 -15.90 14.37 3.59
C SER A 263 -16.72 13.11 3.46
N VAL A 264 -16.45 12.20 2.52
CA VAL A 264 -17.23 10.95 2.40
C VAL A 264 -16.63 9.89 3.32
N ASP A 265 -17.49 9.15 4.02
CA ASP A 265 -17.09 8.01 4.83
C ASP A 265 -17.00 6.75 3.96
N THR A 266 -15.82 6.13 3.91
CA THR A 266 -15.65 4.83 3.23
C THR A 266 -14.65 3.92 3.93
N TYR A 267 -14.45 2.70 3.42
CA TYR A 267 -13.61 1.71 4.07
C TYR A 267 -12.11 2.03 3.97
N VAL A 268 -11.34 1.46 4.88
CA VAL A 268 -9.88 1.55 4.90
C VAL A 268 -9.32 0.18 5.27
N ARG A 269 -8.22 -0.21 4.63
CA ARG A 269 -7.39 -1.32 5.08
C ARG A 269 -5.97 -0.81 5.25
N LEU A 270 -5.47 -0.81 6.47
CA LEU A 270 -4.12 -0.32 6.73
C LEU A 270 -3.07 -1.29 6.18
N VAL A 271 -1.93 -0.72 5.86
CA VAL A 271 -0.76 -1.44 5.37
C VAL A 271 0.49 -0.95 6.06
N ARG A 272 1.52 -1.78 6.08
CA ARG A 272 2.88 -1.41 6.48
C ARG A 272 3.91 -1.99 5.52
N GLY A 273 5.13 -1.44 5.58
CA GLY A 273 6.21 -1.72 4.63
C GLY A 273 6.42 -0.59 3.62
N GLN A 274 7.42 -0.73 2.76
CA GLN A 274 7.75 0.23 1.71
C GLN A 274 7.53 -0.42 0.35
N TRP A 275 6.91 0.32 -0.56
CA TRP A 275 6.65 -0.05 -1.96
C TRP A 275 7.07 1.08 -2.90
#